data_AF-A0A831KN67-F1
#
_entry.id   AF-A0A831KN67-F1
#
_cell.length_a   1.000
_cell.length_b   1.000
_cell.length_c   1.000
_cell.angle_alpha   90.00
_cell.angle_beta   90.00
_cell.angle_gamma   90.00
#
_symmetry.space_group_name_H-M   'P 1'
#
loop_
_entity.id
_entity.type
_entity.pdbx_description
1 polymer ?
#
loop_
_entity_poly.entity_id
_entity_poly.type
_entity_poly.pdbx_seq_one_letter_code
_entity_poly.pdbx_strand_id
1 'polypeptide(L)'
;MPNKKTSLRLSQKHKSYLKILDLSKEDLTAEDPHNKIRSAYKKMAKIYHPDKGGDAEKFKILNEAHQQMLVWAENPQYTCRRALQGCWSYDGSTNRWSPPL
;
A
#
# COMPACT_ATOMS: atom_id res chain seq x y z
N MET A 1 -18.58 -2.85 -7.56
CA MET A 1 -17.24 -2.41 -7.99
C MET A 1 -16.71 -1.40 -6.98
N PRO A 2 -15.50 -1.57 -6.43
CA PRO A 2 -14.98 -0.61 -5.46
C PRO A 2 -14.82 0.74 -6.15
N ASN A 3 -15.37 1.76 -5.50
CA ASN A 3 -15.65 3.08 -6.05
C ASN A 3 -14.34 3.88 -6.20
N LYS A 4 -14.19 4.68 -7.27
CA LYS A 4 -12.96 5.40 -7.69
C LYS A 4 -12.40 6.45 -6.68
N LYS A 5 -12.86 6.46 -5.44
CA LYS A 5 -12.51 7.42 -4.38
C LYS A 5 -12.04 6.77 -3.07
N THR A 6 -11.71 5.48 -3.06
CA THR A 6 -11.06 4.84 -1.91
C THR A 6 -9.59 5.21 -1.90
N SER A 7 -9.14 5.96 -0.89
CA SER A 7 -7.72 6.26 -0.73
C SER A 7 -7.07 5.20 0.14
N LEU A 8 -5.98 4.62 -0.33
CA LEU A 8 -5.18 3.68 0.46
C LEU A 8 -4.54 4.42 1.64
N ARG A 9 -4.80 3.95 2.86
CA ARG A 9 -4.15 4.49 4.06
C ARG A 9 -2.78 3.84 4.22
N LEU A 10 -1.78 4.41 3.55
CA LEU A 10 -0.41 3.95 3.60
C LEU A 10 0.39 4.78 4.62
N SER A 11 0.99 4.09 5.61
CA SER A 11 1.99 4.68 6.50
C SER A 11 3.25 5.09 5.72
N GLN A 12 4.06 5.99 6.28
CA GLN A 12 5.29 6.46 5.63
C GLN A 12 6.24 5.30 5.29
N LYS A 13 6.32 4.29 6.17
CA LYS A 13 7.10 3.06 5.92
C LYS A 13 6.61 2.30 4.68
N HIS A 14 5.30 2.10 4.55
CA HIS A 14 4.71 1.43 3.39
C HIS A 14 4.96 2.19 2.08
N LYS A 15 4.96 3.53 2.11
CA LYS A 15 5.33 4.34 0.94
C LYS A 15 6.79 4.14 0.52
N SER A 16 7.70 4.01 1.48
CA SER A 16 9.11 3.70 1.19
C SER A 16 9.25 2.30 0.60
N TYR A 17 8.56 1.30 1.18
CA TYR A 17 8.56 -0.07 0.64
C TYR A 17 8.02 -0.13 -0.78
N LEU A 18 6.95 0.60 -1.09
CA LEU A 18 6.43 0.70 -2.46
C LEU A 18 7.48 1.21 -3.46
N LYS A 19 8.28 2.22 -3.09
CA LYS A 19 9.38 2.70 -3.94
C LYS A 19 10.47 1.65 -4.14
N ILE A 20 10.76 0.85 -3.12
CA ILE A 20 11.79 -0.20 -3.18
C ILE A 20 11.36 -1.37 -4.06
N LEU A 21 10.06 -1.71 -4.03
CA LEU A 21 9.48 -2.71 -4.93
C LEU A 21 9.13 -2.15 -6.31
N ASP A 22 9.31 -0.85 -6.56
CA ASP A 22 8.88 -0.15 -7.78
C ASP A 22 7.39 -0.38 -8.10
N LEU A 23 6.55 -0.26 -7.07
CA LEU A 23 5.10 -0.44 -7.16
C LEU A 23 4.36 0.87 -6.95
N SER A 24 3.30 1.05 -7.74
CA SER A 24 2.37 2.16 -7.57
C SER A 24 1.22 1.78 -6.64
N LYS A 25 0.63 2.80 -5.99
CA LYS A 25 -0.60 2.67 -5.21
C LYS A 25 -1.76 2.07 -6.02
N GLU A 26 -1.77 2.29 -7.33
CA GLU A 26 -2.78 1.76 -8.25
C GLU A 26 -2.70 0.24 -8.38
N ASP A 27 -1.49 -0.33 -8.40
CA ASP A 27 -1.28 -1.78 -8.46
C ASP A 27 -1.81 -2.51 -7.22
N LEU A 28 -1.83 -1.84 -6.06
CA LEU A 28 -2.44 -2.37 -4.84
C LEU A 28 -3.98 -2.31 -4.84
N THR A 29 -4.56 -1.48 -5.71
CA THR A 29 -6.02 -1.35 -5.85
C THR A 29 -6.56 -2.29 -6.91
N ALA A 30 -5.69 -3.01 -7.62
CA ALA A 30 -6.06 -4.02 -8.61
C ALA A 30 -6.74 -5.23 -7.94
N GLU A 31 -7.33 -6.09 -8.78
CA GLU A 31 -8.09 -7.27 -8.33
C GLU A 31 -7.25 -8.24 -7.49
N ASP A 32 -5.93 -8.32 -7.72
CA ASP A 32 -5.02 -9.18 -6.97
C ASP A 32 -3.71 -8.46 -6.57
N PRO A 33 -3.66 -7.81 -5.39
CA PRO A 33 -2.48 -7.10 -4.93
C PRO A 33 -1.32 -8.05 -4.60
N HIS A 34 -1.60 -9.29 -4.16
CA HIS A 34 -0.57 -10.26 -3.81
C HIS A 34 0.29 -10.66 -5.01
N ASN A 35 -0.33 -10.93 -6.16
CA ASN A 35 0.38 -11.31 -7.38
C ASN A 35 1.21 -10.13 -7.92
N LYS A 36 0.70 -8.90 -7.81
CA LYS A 36 1.46 -7.69 -8.16
C LYS A 36 2.71 -7.53 -7.30
N ILE A 37 2.58 -7.66 -5.99
CA ILE A 37 3.70 -7.59 -5.03
C ILE A 37 4.75 -8.67 -5.34
N ARG A 38 4.32 -9.92 -5.51
CA ARG A 38 5.23 -11.05 -5.82
C ARG A 38 5.93 -10.86 -7.17
N SER A 39 5.21 -10.39 -8.18
CA SER A 39 5.76 -10.17 -9.51
C SER A 39 6.81 -9.06 -9.52
N ALA A 40 6.55 -7.95 -8.82
CA ALA A 40 7.50 -6.85 -8.68
C ALA A 40 8.75 -7.27 -7.89
N TYR A 41 8.56 -8.00 -6.78
CA TYR A 41 9.68 -8.57 -6.01
C TYR A 41 10.57 -9.45 -6.89
N LYS A 42 9.99 -10.36 -7.70
CA LYS A 42 10.77 -11.21 -8.62
C LYS A 42 11.58 -10.40 -9.64
N LYS A 43 11.06 -9.27 -10.13
CA LYS A 43 11.79 -8.39 -11.05
C LYS A 43 12.97 -7.73 -10.34
N MET A 44 12.74 -7.15 -9.16
CA MET A 44 13.79 -6.48 -8.38
C MET A 44 14.84 -7.45 -7.84
N ALA A 45 14.44 -8.64 -7.40
CA ALA A 45 15.34 -9.68 -6.92
C ALA A 45 16.32 -10.13 -8.01
N LYS A 46 15.91 -10.15 -9.28
CA LYS A 46 16.80 -10.45 -10.41
C LYS A 46 17.84 -9.36 -10.66
N ILE A 47 17.52 -8.12 -10.35
CA ILE A 47 18.40 -6.95 -10.54
C ILE A 47 19.42 -6.88 -9.40
N TYR A 48 18.96 -7.01 -8.15
CA TYR A 48 19.80 -6.89 -6.95
C TYR A 48 20.37 -8.22 -6.46
N HIS A 49 20.37 -9.27 -7.29
CA HIS A 49 20.82 -10.59 -6.87
C HIS A 49 22.33 -10.57 -6.52
N PRO A 50 22.74 -11.04 -5.33
CA PRO A 50 24.14 -10.97 -4.89
C PRO A 50 25.09 -11.78 -5.79
N ASP A 51 24.61 -12.86 -6.38
CA ASP A 51 25.38 -13.71 -7.32
C ASP A 51 25.78 -12.99 -8.61
N LYS A 52 25.05 -11.93 -8.99
CA LYS A 52 25.37 -11.09 -10.15
C LYS A 52 26.12 -9.80 -9.78
N GLY A 53 26.66 -9.73 -8.56
CA GLY A 53 27.33 -8.54 -8.04
C GLY A 53 26.38 -7.48 -7.48
N GLY A 54 25.16 -7.88 -7.08
CA GLY A 54 24.20 -7.01 -6.42
C GLY A 54 24.49 -6.77 -4.94
N ASP A 55 23.99 -5.66 -4.39
CA ASP A 55 24.14 -5.31 -2.98
C ASP A 55 23.26 -6.19 -2.06
N ALA A 56 23.88 -6.98 -1.20
CA ALA A 56 23.19 -7.81 -0.20
C ALA A 56 22.31 -6.98 0.76
N GLU A 57 22.74 -5.77 1.10
CA GLU A 57 21.97 -4.86 1.97
C GLU A 57 20.65 -4.42 1.30
N LYS A 58 20.70 -4.05 0.02
CA LYS A 58 19.49 -3.69 -0.74
C LYS A 58 18.55 -4.89 -0.86
N PHE A 59 19.11 -6.08 -1.06
CA PHE A 59 18.31 -7.30 -1.11
C PHE A 59 17.59 -7.60 0.21
N LYS A 60 18.25 -7.37 1.35
CA LYS A 60 17.63 -7.52 2.68
C LYS A 60 16.45 -6.56 2.86
N ILE A 61 16.63 -5.29 2.48
CA ILE A 61 15.57 -4.28 2.55
C ILE A 61 14.43 -4.63 1.57
N LEU A 62 14.75 -5.11 0.37
CA LEU A 62 13.77 -5.57 -0.61
C LEU A 62 12.91 -6.73 -0.06
N ASN A 63 13.53 -7.69 0.61
CA ASN A 63 12.82 -8.82 1.22
C ASN A 63 11.93 -8.38 2.38
N GLU A 64 12.42 -7.49 3.25
CA GLU A 64 11.61 -6.90 4.33
C GLU A 64 10.41 -6.14 3.76
N ALA A 65 10.64 -5.31 2.75
CA ALA A 65 9.60 -4.56 2.06
C ALA A 65 8.54 -5.50 1.48
N HIS A 66 8.95 -6.60 0.85
CA HIS A 66 8.04 -7.61 0.31
C HIS A 66 7.18 -8.26 1.40
N GLN A 67 7.77 -8.65 2.53
CA GLN A 67 7.03 -9.23 3.66
C GLN A 67 6.03 -8.25 4.25
N GLN A 68 6.43 -7.00 4.48
CA GLN A 68 5.56 -5.95 5.03
C GLN A 68 4.38 -5.65 4.10
N MET A 69 4.64 -5.59 2.78
CA MET A 69 3.59 -5.37 1.80
C MET A 69 2.62 -6.56 1.69
N LEU A 70 3.08 -7.80 1.89
CA LEU A 70 2.19 -8.97 1.95
C LEU A 70 1.26 -8.92 3.16
N VAL A 71 1.79 -8.61 4.35
CA VAL A 71 0.98 -8.45 5.57
C VAL A 71 -0.04 -7.32 5.41
N TRP A 72 0.37 -6.21 4.77
CA TRP A 72 -0.56 -5.14 4.44
C TRP A 72 -1.64 -5.59 3.45
N ALA A 73 -1.31 -6.43 2.46
CA ALA A 73 -2.27 -6.95 1.49
C ALA A 73 -3.30 -7.92 2.12
N GLU A 74 -2.93 -8.62 3.20
CA GLU A 74 -3.88 -9.41 4.00
C GLU A 74 -4.85 -8.52 4.79
N ASN A 75 -4.37 -7.38 5.30
CA ASN A 75 -5.17 -6.43 6.09
C ASN A 75 -5.11 -5.00 5.52
N PRO A 76 -5.66 -4.77 4.32
CA PRO A 76 -5.53 -3.49 3.65
C PRO A 76 -6.43 -2.44 4.32
N GLN A 77 -5.80 -1.41 4.87
CA GLN A 77 -6.52 -0.26 5.42
C GLN A 77 -6.84 0.75 4.32
N TYR A 78 -8.13 0.99 4.11
CA TYR A 78 -8.64 2.03 3.22
C TYR A 78 -9.25 3.16 4.05
N THR A 79 -9.04 4.41 3.61
CA THR A 79 -9.81 5.55 4.10
C THR A 79 -10.81 5.98 3.03
N CYS A 80 -12.09 5.91 3.39
CA CYS A 80 -13.16 6.51 2.62
C CYS A 80 -13.46 7.89 3.19
N ARG A 81 -13.19 8.97 2.44
CA ARG A 81 -13.72 10.30 2.77
C ARG A 81 -15.18 10.48 2.31
N ARG A 82 -15.94 9.39 2.22
CA ARG A 82 -17.36 9.49 1.91
C ARG A 82 -18.06 9.69 3.24
N ALA A 83 -18.55 10.91 3.49
CA ALA A 83 -19.64 11.06 4.44
C ALA A 83 -20.74 10.09 4.00
N LEU A 84 -21.23 9.27 4.93
CA LEU A 84 -22.41 8.46 4.66
C LEU A 84 -23.51 9.42 4.22
N GLN A 85 -24.08 9.20 3.04
CA GLN A 85 -25.14 10.06 2.51
C GLN A 85 -26.28 10.09 3.52
N GLY A 86 -26.65 11.28 4.01
CA GLY A 86 -27.70 11.46 5.01
C GLY A 86 -27.30 11.30 6.49
N CYS A 87 -26.05 10.97 6.83
CA CYS A 87 -25.63 10.86 8.24
C CYS A 87 -24.69 12.00 8.66
N TRP A 88 -24.92 12.52 9.85
CA TRP A 88 -23.97 13.35 10.56
C TRP A 88 -22.70 12.56 10.87
N SER A 89 -21.53 13.13 10.60
CA SER A 89 -20.24 12.51 10.92
C SER A 89 -19.55 13.30 12.02
N TYR A 90 -19.22 12.64 13.12
CA TYR A 90 -18.39 13.23 14.18
C TYR A 90 -16.91 13.07 13.82
N ASP A 91 -16.20 14.18 13.70
CA ASP A 91 -14.75 14.18 13.52
C ASP A 91 -14.07 14.28 14.90
N GLY A 92 -13.55 13.16 15.40
CA GLY A 92 -12.90 13.09 16.71
C GLY A 92 -11.56 13.83 16.80
N SER A 93 -10.97 14.24 15.67
CA SER A 93 -9.73 15.03 15.65
C SER A 93 -9.99 16.52 15.85
N THR A 94 -11.15 17.01 15.41
CA THR A 94 -11.52 18.43 15.51
C THR A 94 -12.65 18.70 16.50
N ASN A 95 -13.19 17.67 17.15
CA ASN A 95 -14.40 17.72 18.00
C ASN A 95 -15.57 18.43 17.29
N ARG A 96 -15.68 18.27 15.97
CA ARG A 96 -16.70 18.93 15.15
C ARG A 96 -17.59 17.91 14.47
N TRP A 97 -18.87 18.25 14.41
CA TRP A 97 -19.86 17.54 13.62
C TRP A 97 -19.87 18.11 12.20
N SER A 98 -19.76 17.22 11.20
CA SER A 98 -19.91 17.58 9.80
C SER A 98 -21.33 17.22 9.32
N PRO A 99 -22.06 18.15 8.68
CA PRO A 99 -23.41 17.87 8.19
C PRO A 99 -23.38 16.88 7.01
N PRO A 100 -24.48 16.14 6.76
CA PRO A 100 -24.59 15.23 5.63
C PRO A 100 -24.52 15.95 4.27
N LEU A 101 -23.98 15.26 3.25
CA LEU A 101 -23.92 15.71 1.85
C LEU A 101 -25.30 15.82 1.20
#